data_AF-A0A9W9ZV24-F1
#
_entry.id   AF-A0A9W9ZV24-F1
#
_cell.length_a   1.000
_cell.length_b   1.000
_cell.length_c   1.000
_cell.angle_alpha   90.00
_cell.angle_beta   90.00
_cell.angle_gamma   90.00
#
_symmetry.space_group_name_H-M   'P 1'
#
loop_
_entity.id
_entity.type
_entity.pdbx_description
1 polymer ?
#
loop_
_entity_poly.entity_id
_entity_poly.type
_entity_poly.pdbx_seq_one_letter_code
_entity_poly.pdbx_strand_id
1 'polypeptide(L)'
;MPIIDWCQDIFNVAGAIGYLSSLISKQPQLAAFFGYFPDSHDILYLICCPSYMRNQVVAELVNDNIKSSSKADSLKKMIPGHDKAYVSLSGGIKAVEEDDMDNFYLMFEPDDRNLQQVPVRVTSDKRPPGVKFYSSTKHDEDRQLLGRLYFTSLSPLKKDFEKTPLEFVGVPTNDETLLQADANIVLGVGRRFVDSEICENHLKRLSSESSTSVLRTFFEVLAGLKSEDQDEFFEILVSDLEKSSIEGTAHVVKRLRQGKAKMIAVKQELERAEERIELVEYRSAERASEIEEALDPHDTKVLKIEALQQQSQGLDDYLDQSAQANALLSKFLTMVLAILQILLIIYTALARKVIPLTRTR
;
A
#
# COMPACT_ATOMS: atom_id res chain seq x y z
N MET A 1 6.32 25.58 2.64
CA MET A 1 6.12 25.85 4.09
C MET A 1 6.61 24.62 4.84
N PRO A 2 7.51 24.74 5.83
CA PRO A 2 8.16 23.59 6.46
C PRO A 2 7.14 22.76 7.25
N ILE A 3 7.36 21.44 7.24
CA ILE A 3 6.54 20.44 7.93
C ILE A 3 6.99 20.42 9.39
N ILE A 4 6.40 21.29 10.20
CA ILE A 4 6.53 21.23 11.65
C ILE A 4 5.16 20.76 12.15
N ASP A 5 5.14 19.59 12.77
CA ASP A 5 3.95 19.05 13.41
C ASP A 5 3.74 19.81 14.73
N TRP A 6 2.79 20.75 14.75
CA TRP A 6 2.46 21.57 15.93
C TRP A 6 1.48 20.85 16.88
N CYS A 7 1.18 19.56 16.66
CA CYS A 7 0.11 18.83 17.35
C CYS A 7 0.58 17.73 18.32
N GLN A 8 1.75 17.89 18.95
CA GLN A 8 2.08 17.14 20.16
C GLN A 8 2.22 18.10 21.34
N ASP A 9 1.27 17.97 22.26
CA ASP A 9 1.45 18.36 23.65
C ASP A 9 2.79 17.83 24.16
N ILE A 10 3.54 18.71 24.84
CA ILE A 10 4.94 18.59 25.28
C ILE A 10 5.94 19.04 24.19
N PHE A 11 6.37 20.31 24.30
CA PHE A 11 7.58 20.83 23.66
C PHE A 11 8.80 19.94 23.99
N ASN A 12 9.10 18.95 23.15
CA ASN A 12 10.36 18.23 23.23
C ASN A 12 11.47 19.11 22.65
N VAL A 13 12.04 19.96 23.49
CA VAL A 13 13.08 20.94 23.15
C VAL A 13 14.27 20.28 22.43
N ALA A 14 14.61 19.04 22.78
CA ALA A 14 15.69 18.29 22.11
C ALA A 14 15.34 17.95 20.65
N GLY A 15 14.09 17.55 20.37
CA GLY A 15 13.62 17.29 19.01
C GLY A 15 13.56 18.55 18.14
N ALA A 16 13.09 19.66 18.71
CA ALA A 16 13.06 20.95 18.01
C ALA A 16 14.47 21.48 17.67
N ILE A 17 15.44 21.34 18.60
CA ILE A 17 16.83 21.72 18.37
C ILE A 17 17.48 20.82 17.31
N GLY A 18 17.24 19.51 17.35
CA GLY A 18 17.74 18.56 16.34
C GLY A 18 17.22 18.85 14.93
N TYR A 19 15.93 19.18 14.81
CA TYR A 19 15.32 19.59 13.54
C TYR A 19 15.93 20.89 12.99
N LEU A 20 16.03 21.93 13.83
CA LEU A 20 16.62 23.20 13.42
C LEU A 20 18.10 23.06 13.03
N SER A 21 18.86 22.24 13.76
CA SER A 21 20.26 21.91 13.42
C SER A 21 20.34 21.21 12.06
N SER A 22 19.42 20.29 11.77
CA SER A 22 19.36 19.57 10.49
C SER A 22 18.97 20.50 9.35
N LEU A 23 18.05 21.44 9.57
CA LEU A 23 17.65 22.45 8.58
C LEU A 23 18.81 23.39 8.18
N ILE A 24 19.69 23.70 9.14
CA ILE A 24 20.90 24.51 8.90
C ILE A 24 21.96 23.70 8.15
N SER A 25 22.11 22.41 8.49
CA SER A 25 23.15 21.54 7.92
C SER A 25 22.77 20.90 6.59
N LYS A 26 21.48 20.68 6.32
CA LYS A 26 20.97 19.98 5.13
C LYS A 26 19.78 20.75 4.57
N GLN A 27 19.88 21.17 3.31
CA GLN A 27 18.79 21.88 2.65
C GLN A 27 17.60 20.93 2.42
N PRO A 28 16.35 21.36 2.70
CA PRO A 28 15.16 20.60 2.32
C PRO A 28 15.06 20.41 0.81
N GLN A 29 14.78 19.18 0.36
CA GLN A 29 14.71 18.80 -1.04
C GLN A 29 13.38 18.14 -1.37
N LEU A 30 13.01 18.09 -2.66
CA LEU A 30 11.87 17.29 -3.09
C LEU A 30 12.27 15.81 -3.12
N ALA A 31 11.42 14.96 -2.57
CA ALA A 31 11.53 13.52 -2.69
C ALA A 31 10.71 13.04 -3.90
N ALA A 32 11.16 11.95 -4.52
CA ALA A 32 10.40 11.19 -5.50
C ALA A 32 10.02 9.85 -4.86
N PHE A 33 8.74 9.52 -4.96
CA PHE A 33 8.18 8.25 -4.53
C PHE A 33 7.91 7.36 -5.72
N PHE A 34 8.23 6.08 -5.58
CA PHE A 34 7.89 5.05 -6.54
C PHE A 34 7.20 3.90 -5.83
N GLY A 35 6.29 3.26 -6.55
CA GLY A 35 5.69 1.99 -6.16
C GLY A 35 5.67 1.07 -7.36
N TYR A 36 5.96 -0.21 -7.17
CA TYR A 36 5.78 -1.21 -8.22
C TYR A 36 5.50 -2.59 -7.63
N PHE A 37 4.92 -3.44 -8.46
CA PHE A 37 4.72 -4.85 -8.18
C PHE A 37 5.64 -5.67 -9.10
N PRO A 38 6.44 -6.60 -8.55
CA PRO A 38 7.01 -7.67 -9.36
C PRO A 38 5.88 -8.59 -9.82
N ASP A 39 6.18 -9.49 -10.76
CA ASP A 39 5.17 -10.30 -11.47
C ASP A 39 4.20 -11.08 -10.57
N SER A 40 4.58 -11.38 -9.31
CA SER A 40 3.74 -12.09 -8.34
C SER A 40 2.64 -11.27 -7.66
N HIS A 41 2.54 -9.94 -7.83
CA HIS A 41 1.49 -9.05 -7.25
C HIS A 41 1.27 -9.12 -5.71
N ASP A 42 1.96 -10.00 -4.99
CA ASP A 42 1.81 -10.24 -3.55
C ASP A 42 2.69 -9.34 -2.69
N ILE A 43 3.70 -8.70 -3.29
CA ILE A 43 4.65 -7.83 -2.59
C ILE A 43 4.70 -6.49 -3.31
N LEU A 44 4.39 -5.43 -2.59
CA LEU A 44 4.50 -4.05 -3.05
C LEU A 44 5.88 -3.50 -2.66
N TYR A 45 6.63 -3.05 -3.65
CA TYR A 45 7.93 -2.41 -3.46
C TYR A 45 7.75 -0.90 -3.50
N LEU A 46 8.22 -0.21 -2.46
CA LEU A 46 8.13 1.23 -2.32
C LEU A 46 9.53 1.85 -2.24
N ILE A 47 9.77 2.89 -3.03
CA ILE A 47 11.04 3.60 -3.06
C ILE A 47 10.81 5.07 -2.70
N CYS A 48 11.65 5.60 -1.82
CA CYS A 48 11.82 7.03 -1.59
C CYS A 48 13.25 7.44 -1.94
N CYS A 49 13.41 8.42 -2.83
CA CYS A 49 14.74 8.95 -3.17
C CYS A 49 14.69 10.46 -3.48
N PRO A 50 15.83 11.15 -3.54
CA PRO A 50 15.88 12.53 -4.00
C PRO A 50 15.36 12.70 -5.43
N SER A 51 14.63 13.79 -5.70
CA SER A 51 14.01 14.03 -7.00
C SER A 51 15.00 14.07 -8.17
N TYR A 52 16.25 14.45 -7.93
CA TYR A 52 17.31 14.46 -8.96
C TYR A 52 17.75 13.04 -9.37
N MET A 53 17.59 12.02 -8.50
CA MET A 53 17.88 10.63 -8.80
C MET A 53 16.75 9.92 -9.55
N ARG A 54 15.60 10.58 -9.74
CA ARG A 54 14.41 9.97 -10.35
C ARG A 54 14.69 9.27 -11.67
N ASN A 55 15.41 9.94 -12.58
CA ASN A 55 15.67 9.39 -13.92
C ASN A 55 16.59 8.17 -13.86
N GLN A 56 17.52 8.14 -12.91
CA GLN A 56 18.36 6.98 -12.67
C GLN A 56 17.52 5.80 -12.17
N VAL A 57 16.65 6.02 -11.16
CA VAL A 57 15.76 4.97 -10.64
C VAL A 57 14.82 4.45 -11.73
N VAL A 58 14.26 5.32 -12.58
CA VAL A 58 13.43 4.90 -13.72
C VAL A 58 14.22 4.03 -14.70
N ALA A 59 15.46 4.39 -15.02
CA ALA A 59 16.29 3.60 -15.93
C ALA A 59 16.61 2.21 -15.37
N GLU A 60 16.87 2.11 -14.06
CA GLU A 60 17.10 0.84 -13.38
C GLU A 60 15.83 -0.05 -13.38
N LEU A 61 14.66 0.52 -13.06
CA LEU A 61 13.40 -0.23 -13.11
C LEU A 61 13.07 -0.74 -14.52
N VAL A 62 13.40 0.03 -15.56
CA VAL A 62 13.23 -0.39 -16.96
C VAL A 62 14.18 -1.53 -17.31
N ASN A 63 15.44 -1.46 -16.85
CA ASN A 63 16.42 -2.52 -17.06
C ASN A 63 16.02 -3.84 -16.38
N ASP A 64 15.35 -3.75 -15.24
CA ASP A 64 14.82 -4.89 -14.49
C ASP A 64 13.48 -5.41 -15.07
N ASN A 65 13.07 -4.94 -16.25
CA ASN A 65 11.81 -5.28 -16.94
C ASN A 65 10.53 -4.97 -16.15
N ILE A 66 10.57 -4.02 -15.20
CA ILE A 66 9.42 -3.62 -14.39
C ILE A 66 8.54 -2.67 -15.21
N LYS A 67 7.48 -3.21 -15.82
CA LYS A 67 6.55 -2.47 -16.69
C LYS A 67 5.47 -1.68 -15.92
N SER A 68 5.21 -2.04 -14.66
CA SER A 68 4.06 -1.55 -13.88
C SER A 68 4.50 -0.69 -12.67
N SER A 69 5.26 0.38 -12.92
CA SER A 69 5.68 1.31 -11.87
C SER A 69 4.81 2.58 -11.85
N SER A 70 4.41 3.00 -10.66
CA SER A 70 3.78 4.30 -10.39
C SER A 70 4.80 5.23 -9.76
N LYS A 71 4.75 6.53 -10.09
CA LYS A 71 5.68 7.53 -9.57
C LYS A 71 4.99 8.85 -9.25
N ALA A 72 5.43 9.51 -8.19
CA ALA A 72 4.95 10.83 -7.79
C ALA A 72 6.06 11.62 -7.09
N ASP A 73 5.99 12.94 -7.18
CA ASP A 73 6.83 13.82 -6.40
C ASP A 73 6.19 14.18 -5.09
N SER A 74 7.02 14.43 -4.08
CA SER A 74 6.56 14.95 -2.82
C SER A 74 5.96 16.35 -3.02
N LEU A 75 4.75 16.56 -2.50
CA LEU A 75 4.06 17.84 -2.49
C LEU A 75 4.79 18.90 -1.65
N LYS A 76 5.68 18.44 -0.77
CA LYS A 76 6.47 19.27 0.15
C LYS A 76 7.92 18.84 0.13
N LYS A 77 8.82 19.80 0.41
CA LYS A 77 10.24 19.50 0.61
C LYS A 77 10.43 18.79 1.94
N MET A 78 11.28 17.77 1.92
CA MET A 78 11.66 16.95 3.06
C MET A 78 13.13 17.17 3.40
N ILE A 79 13.50 17.01 4.67
CA ILE A 79 14.87 17.08 5.17
C ILE A 79 15.51 15.70 5.12
N PRO A 80 16.58 15.50 4.33
CA PRO A 80 17.25 14.20 4.25
C PRO A 80 17.85 13.74 5.58
N GLY A 81 17.66 12.46 5.93
CA GLY A 81 18.10 11.81 7.15
C GLY A 81 17.32 12.20 8.41
N HIS A 82 16.19 12.89 8.24
CA HIS A 82 15.34 13.31 9.37
C HIS A 82 13.86 13.06 9.07
N ASP A 83 13.37 13.51 7.92
CA ASP A 83 11.96 13.41 7.60
C ASP A 83 11.59 12.00 7.12
N LYS A 84 10.45 11.53 7.62
CA LYS A 84 9.86 10.22 7.31
C LYS A 84 8.62 10.38 6.45
N ALA A 85 8.39 9.42 5.56
CA ALA A 85 7.16 9.30 4.80
C ALA A 85 6.39 8.05 5.25
N TYR A 86 5.42 8.26 6.12
CA TYR A 86 4.50 7.21 6.61
C TYR A 86 3.59 6.75 5.48
N VAL A 87 3.35 5.44 5.38
CA VAL A 87 2.67 4.84 4.24
C VAL A 87 1.28 4.37 4.65
N SER A 88 0.28 4.69 3.82
CA SER A 88 -1.07 4.17 3.94
C SER A 88 -1.50 3.56 2.61
N LEU A 89 -2.02 2.33 2.65
CA LEU A 89 -2.52 1.62 1.50
C LEU A 89 -4.00 1.96 1.28
N SER A 90 -4.43 2.06 0.02
CA SER A 90 -5.80 2.45 -0.33
C SER A 90 -6.23 1.87 -1.67
N GLY A 91 -7.55 1.83 -1.92
CA GLY A 91 -8.12 1.47 -3.21
C GLY A 91 -7.92 0.00 -3.60
N GLY A 92 -8.16 -0.92 -2.68
CA GLY A 92 -8.07 -2.35 -3.00
C GLY A 92 -6.69 -2.98 -2.82
N ILE A 93 -5.79 -2.34 -2.07
CA ILE A 93 -4.59 -2.99 -1.53
C ILE A 93 -4.68 -2.93 -0.01
N LYS A 94 -4.52 -4.07 0.65
CA LYS A 94 -4.38 -4.18 2.10
C LYS A 94 -3.07 -4.86 2.47
N ALA A 95 -2.46 -4.47 3.58
CA ALA A 95 -1.30 -5.19 4.10
C ALA A 95 -1.74 -6.58 4.59
N VAL A 96 -0.83 -7.57 4.51
CA VAL A 96 -1.11 -8.91 5.08
C VAL A 96 -1.23 -8.83 6.61
N GLU A 97 -0.40 -7.99 7.23
CA GLU A 97 -0.39 -7.70 8.66
C GLU A 97 -0.71 -6.21 8.82
N GLU A 98 -1.97 -5.88 9.13
CA GLU A 98 -2.43 -4.48 9.22
C GLU A 98 -1.76 -3.73 10.39
N ASP A 99 -1.46 -4.42 11.50
CA ASP A 99 -0.82 -3.84 12.69
C ASP A 99 0.60 -3.28 12.42
N ASP A 100 1.29 -3.81 11.41
CA ASP A 100 2.63 -3.35 11.04
C ASP A 100 2.61 -2.03 10.26
N MET A 101 1.45 -1.60 9.75
CA MET A 101 1.34 -0.40 8.93
C MET A 101 1.29 0.90 9.72
N ASP A 102 0.87 0.87 10.99
CA ASP A 102 0.71 2.08 11.83
C ASP A 102 2.01 2.88 11.99
N ASN A 103 3.15 2.19 11.96
CA ASN A 103 4.47 2.79 12.06
C ASN A 103 5.35 2.54 10.85
N PHE A 104 4.77 2.10 9.72
CA PHE A 104 5.54 1.84 8.51
C PHE A 104 5.86 3.15 7.80
N TYR A 105 7.16 3.40 7.54
CA TYR A 105 7.61 4.59 6.85
C TYR A 105 8.82 4.34 5.94
N LEU A 106 8.96 5.20 4.93
CA LEU A 106 10.19 5.34 4.16
C LEU A 106 11.02 6.48 4.75
N MET A 107 12.32 6.25 4.95
CA MET A 107 13.25 7.31 5.35
C MET A 107 13.72 8.06 4.11
N PHE A 108 13.68 9.40 4.15
CA PHE A 108 14.24 10.19 3.06
C PHE A 108 15.73 10.39 3.24
N GLU A 109 16.57 9.78 2.41
CA GLU A 109 18.04 9.87 2.50
C GLU A 109 18.62 10.82 1.43
N PRO A 110 19.79 11.45 1.68
CA PRO A 110 20.33 12.50 0.82
C PRO A 110 20.90 12.01 -0.51
N ASP A 111 21.53 10.83 -0.50
CA ASP A 111 22.30 10.28 -1.63
C ASP A 111 21.99 8.79 -1.86
N ASP A 112 20.93 8.29 -1.23
CA ASP A 112 20.52 6.89 -1.33
C ASP A 112 19.01 6.77 -1.58
N ARG A 113 18.61 5.64 -2.15
CA ARG A 113 17.21 5.25 -2.28
C ARG A 113 16.84 4.35 -1.11
N ASN A 114 15.82 4.74 -0.38
CA ASN A 114 15.23 3.84 0.61
C ASN A 114 14.22 2.94 -0.09
N LEU A 115 14.53 1.65 -0.19
CA LEU A 115 13.64 0.62 -0.72
C LEU A 115 13.05 -0.18 0.44
N GLN A 116 11.72 -0.27 0.50
CA GLN A 116 11.01 -1.13 1.45
C GLN A 116 10.02 -2.04 0.72
N GLN A 117 9.70 -3.17 1.34
CA GLN A 117 8.79 -4.18 0.81
C GLN A 117 7.61 -4.32 1.77
N VAL A 118 6.40 -4.34 1.21
CA VAL A 118 5.16 -4.55 1.98
C VAL A 118 4.44 -5.74 1.38
N PRO A 119 4.28 -6.85 2.12
CA PRO A 119 3.39 -7.93 1.73
C PRO A 119 1.95 -7.42 1.69
N VAL A 120 1.28 -7.58 0.56
CA VAL A 120 -0.06 -7.02 0.35
C VAL A 120 -1.01 -8.04 -0.27
N ARG A 121 -2.29 -7.88 0.03
CA ARG A 121 -3.40 -8.57 -0.61
C ARG A 121 -4.17 -7.57 -1.45
N VAL A 122 -4.41 -7.92 -2.71
CA VAL A 122 -5.27 -7.16 -3.60
C VAL A 122 -6.71 -7.55 -3.31
N THR A 123 -7.51 -6.60 -2.85
CA THR A 123 -8.95 -6.75 -2.66
C THR A 123 -9.69 -6.11 -3.82
N SER A 124 -10.80 -6.71 -4.25
CA SER A 124 -11.70 -6.08 -5.22
C SER A 124 -12.27 -4.81 -4.57
N ASP A 125 -11.84 -3.65 -5.04
CA ASP A 125 -12.27 -2.36 -4.55
C ASP A 125 -12.45 -1.46 -5.78
N LYS A 126 -13.55 -0.72 -5.84
CA LYS A 126 -13.91 0.09 -7.05
C LYS A 126 -12.93 1.24 -7.31
N ARG A 127 -12.10 1.57 -6.32
CA ARG A 127 -11.10 2.65 -6.39
C ARG A 127 -9.79 2.08 -6.92
N PRO A 128 -9.05 2.85 -7.75
CA PRO A 128 -7.78 2.38 -8.26
C PRO A 128 -6.82 2.14 -7.08
N PRO A 129 -6.09 1.01 -7.10
CA PRO A 129 -5.12 0.68 -6.08
C PRO A 129 -4.08 1.76 -5.97
N GLY A 130 -3.75 2.13 -4.74
CA GLY A 130 -2.94 3.29 -4.50
C GLY A 130 -2.32 3.35 -3.13
N VAL A 131 -1.26 4.15 -3.06
CA VAL A 131 -0.46 4.35 -1.85
C VAL A 131 -0.42 5.84 -1.57
N LYS A 132 -0.72 6.20 -0.33
CA LYS A 132 -0.63 7.58 0.16
C LYS A 132 0.57 7.68 1.11
N PHE A 133 1.30 8.77 0.99
CA PHE A 133 2.42 9.10 1.86
C PHE A 133 2.07 10.29 2.75
N TYR A 134 2.38 10.21 4.04
CA TYR A 134 2.11 11.25 5.03
C TYR A 134 3.37 11.62 5.81
N SER A 135 3.42 12.84 6.33
CA SER A 135 4.54 13.31 7.15
C SER A 135 4.46 12.92 8.62
N SER A 136 3.33 12.39 9.09
CA SER A 136 3.11 11.94 10.47
C SER A 136 2.16 10.73 10.47
N THR A 137 2.10 10.03 11.60
CA THR A 137 1.27 8.82 11.80
C THR A 137 -0.21 9.15 11.97
N LYS A 138 -0.55 10.36 12.43
CA LYS A 138 -1.93 10.80 12.56
C LYS A 138 -2.48 11.12 11.16
N HIS A 139 -3.36 10.28 10.63
CA HIS A 139 -3.99 10.48 9.32
C HIS A 139 -4.98 11.66 9.32
N ASP A 140 -4.49 12.89 9.47
CA ASP A 140 -5.26 14.11 9.22
C ASP A 140 -5.17 14.44 7.72
N GLU A 141 -6.25 14.14 7.00
CA GLU A 141 -6.22 13.63 5.62
C GLU A 141 -5.64 14.59 4.56
N ASP A 142 -5.60 15.90 4.82
CA ASP A 142 -5.21 16.88 3.80
C ASP A 142 -3.97 17.71 4.12
N ARG A 143 -3.67 18.00 5.39
CA ARG A 143 -2.53 18.87 5.72
C ARG A 143 -1.20 18.13 5.75
N GLN A 144 -1.20 16.82 5.94
CA GLN A 144 0.02 16.03 6.14
C GLN A 144 0.40 15.16 4.95
N LEU A 145 -0.38 15.22 3.87
CA LEU A 145 -0.11 14.45 2.65
C LEU A 145 1.19 14.91 1.97
N LEU A 146 2.09 13.95 1.75
CA LEU A 146 3.32 14.09 1.00
C LEU A 146 3.16 13.68 -0.45
N GLY A 147 2.34 12.69 -0.77
CA GLY A 147 2.19 12.22 -2.15
C GLY A 147 1.17 11.10 -2.29
N ARG A 148 0.76 10.83 -3.53
CA ARG A 148 -0.15 9.73 -3.87
C ARG A 148 0.35 9.00 -5.10
N LEU A 149 0.31 7.68 -5.04
CA LEU A 149 0.56 6.78 -6.16
C LEU A 149 -0.74 6.07 -6.48
N TYR A 150 -1.00 5.91 -7.78
CA TYR A 150 -2.11 5.10 -8.29
C TYR A 150 -1.57 4.08 -9.27
N PHE A 151 -2.07 2.86 -9.19
CA PHE A 151 -1.72 1.75 -10.06
C PHE A 151 -2.87 1.51 -11.02
N THR A 152 -2.61 1.70 -12.32
CA THR A 152 -3.63 1.57 -13.38
C THR A 152 -3.91 0.12 -13.77
N SER A 153 -3.12 -0.83 -13.26
CA SER A 153 -3.19 -2.25 -13.58
C SER A 153 -2.73 -3.09 -12.39
N LEU A 154 -3.57 -3.22 -11.37
CA LEU A 154 -3.66 -4.50 -10.67
C LEU A 154 -4.83 -5.21 -11.32
N SER A 155 -4.59 -5.83 -12.47
CA SER A 155 -5.59 -6.75 -13.01
C SER A 155 -5.79 -7.84 -11.95
N PRO A 156 -7.00 -8.04 -11.42
CA PRO A 156 -7.27 -9.16 -10.53
C PRO A 156 -6.92 -10.41 -11.32
N LEU A 157 -5.88 -11.10 -10.87
CA LEU A 157 -5.26 -12.21 -11.60
C LEU A 157 -4.81 -11.81 -13.01
N LYS A 158 -3.51 -11.50 -13.17
CA LYS A 158 -2.81 -12.21 -14.24
C LYS A 158 -2.92 -13.68 -13.88
N LYS A 159 -3.93 -14.36 -14.43
CA LYS A 159 -3.93 -15.82 -14.54
C LYS A 159 -2.51 -16.19 -14.97
N ASP A 160 -1.87 -17.11 -14.27
CA ASP A 160 -0.66 -17.74 -14.73
C ASP A 160 -0.92 -18.30 -16.14
N PHE A 161 -0.62 -17.52 -17.17
CA PHE A 161 -0.72 -17.92 -18.56
C PHE A 161 0.38 -18.93 -18.92
N GLU A 162 1.29 -19.25 -18.01
CA GLU A 162 2.28 -20.32 -18.21
C GLU A 162 1.74 -21.73 -17.93
N LYS A 163 0.56 -21.88 -17.29
CA LYS A 163 -0.03 -23.21 -17.00
C LYS A 163 -1.41 -23.45 -17.59
N THR A 164 -2.08 -22.42 -18.09
CA THR A 164 -3.34 -22.62 -18.82
C THR A 164 -2.97 -22.99 -20.26
N PRO A 165 -3.38 -24.16 -20.77
CA PRO A 165 -3.19 -24.49 -22.19
C PRO A 165 -3.66 -23.30 -23.03
N LEU A 166 -2.93 -22.90 -24.07
CA LEU A 166 -3.47 -21.94 -25.03
C LEU A 166 -4.77 -22.55 -25.59
N GLU A 167 -5.89 -21.83 -25.45
CA GLU A 167 -7.20 -22.29 -25.90
C GLU A 167 -7.69 -21.42 -27.05
N PHE A 168 -8.16 -22.06 -28.11
CA PHE A 168 -8.91 -21.43 -29.19
C PHE A 168 -10.41 -21.67 -28.91
N VAL A 169 -11.14 -20.60 -28.57
CA VAL A 169 -12.60 -20.63 -28.32
C VAL A 169 -13.00 -21.74 -27.32
N GLY A 170 -12.28 -21.83 -26.19
CA GLY A 170 -12.54 -22.81 -25.13
C GLY A 170 -12.14 -24.25 -25.48
N VAL A 171 -11.34 -24.46 -26.53
CA VAL A 171 -10.74 -25.74 -26.89
C VAL A 171 -9.22 -25.63 -26.82
N PRO A 172 -8.52 -26.49 -26.07
CA PRO A 172 -7.06 -26.51 -26.07
C PRO A 172 -6.48 -26.68 -27.47
N THR A 173 -5.44 -25.91 -27.79
CA THR A 173 -4.75 -25.96 -29.10
C THR A 173 -4.10 -27.31 -29.41
N ASN A 174 -3.87 -28.14 -28.39
CA ASN A 174 -3.37 -29.50 -28.49
C ASN A 174 -4.48 -30.58 -28.46
N ASP A 175 -5.76 -30.21 -28.54
CA ASP A 175 -6.89 -31.15 -28.52
C ASP A 175 -6.86 -32.07 -29.75
N GLU A 176 -6.78 -33.38 -29.54
CA GLU A 176 -6.66 -34.39 -30.60
C GLU A 176 -7.83 -34.36 -31.60
N THR A 177 -9.02 -33.94 -31.16
CA THR A 177 -10.19 -33.80 -32.03
C THR A 177 -10.12 -32.50 -32.84
N LEU A 178 -9.62 -31.41 -32.25
CA LEU A 178 -9.40 -30.16 -32.97
C LEU A 178 -8.37 -30.35 -34.10
N LEU A 179 -7.29 -31.10 -33.84
CA LEU A 179 -6.21 -31.36 -34.80
C LEU A 179 -6.58 -32.31 -35.95
N GLN A 180 -7.77 -32.92 -35.91
CA GLN A 180 -8.34 -33.70 -37.01
C GLN A 180 -9.06 -32.83 -38.06
N ALA A 181 -9.14 -31.51 -37.84
CA ALA A 181 -9.68 -30.58 -38.82
C ALA A 181 -8.91 -30.65 -40.15
N ASP A 182 -9.60 -30.36 -41.26
CA ASP A 182 -8.93 -30.24 -42.56
C ASP A 182 -8.01 -29.01 -42.55
N ALA A 183 -6.70 -29.24 -42.64
CA ALA A 183 -5.71 -28.19 -42.56
C ALA A 183 -5.81 -27.16 -43.69
N ASN A 184 -6.27 -27.55 -44.88
CA ASN A 184 -6.47 -26.63 -45.99
C ASN A 184 -7.65 -25.69 -45.73
N ILE A 185 -8.73 -26.20 -45.12
CA ILE A 185 -9.87 -25.38 -44.73
C ILE A 185 -9.45 -24.41 -43.63
N VAL A 186 -8.78 -24.89 -42.57
CA VAL A 186 -8.35 -24.05 -41.43
C VAL A 186 -7.39 -22.95 -41.88
N LEU A 187 -6.36 -23.27 -42.66
CA LEU A 187 -5.40 -22.27 -43.16
C LEU A 187 -6.03 -21.35 -44.22
N GLY A 188 -6.95 -21.87 -45.03
CA GLY A 188 -7.69 -21.10 -46.03
C GLY A 188 -8.54 -20.01 -45.40
N VAL A 189 -9.29 -20.34 -44.34
CA VAL A 189 -10.04 -19.36 -43.55
C VAL A 189 -9.09 -18.41 -42.83
N GLY A 190 -7.99 -18.94 -42.27
CA GLY A 190 -7.03 -18.18 -41.48
C GLY A 190 -6.31 -17.07 -42.24
N ARG A 191 -6.17 -17.20 -43.57
CA ARG A 191 -5.60 -16.17 -44.46
C ARG A 191 -6.32 -14.81 -44.37
N ARG A 192 -7.57 -14.79 -43.92
CA ARG A 192 -8.36 -13.56 -43.74
C ARG A 192 -8.03 -12.80 -42.46
N PHE A 193 -7.43 -13.47 -41.47
CA PHE A 193 -7.25 -12.96 -40.11
C PHE A 193 -5.78 -12.89 -39.68
N VAL A 194 -4.92 -13.67 -40.31
CA VAL A 194 -3.50 -13.80 -39.99
C VAL A 194 -2.66 -13.30 -41.17
N ASP A 195 -1.50 -12.70 -40.87
CA ASP A 195 -0.58 -12.18 -41.89
C ASP A 195 -0.29 -13.22 -42.98
N SER A 196 -0.33 -12.77 -44.24
CA SER A 196 -0.16 -13.65 -45.40
C SER A 196 1.16 -14.41 -45.36
N GLU A 197 2.23 -13.85 -44.78
CA GLU A 197 3.52 -14.53 -44.63
C GLU A 197 3.43 -15.72 -43.66
N ILE A 198 2.73 -15.55 -42.55
CA ILE A 198 2.54 -16.61 -41.53
C ILE A 198 1.69 -17.74 -42.13
N CYS A 199 0.61 -17.42 -42.83
CA CYS A 199 -0.23 -18.43 -43.50
C CYS A 199 0.52 -19.19 -44.60
N GLU A 200 1.29 -18.50 -45.45
CA GLU A 200 2.07 -19.14 -46.51
C GLU A 200 3.19 -20.03 -45.94
N ASN A 201 3.80 -19.63 -44.81
CA ASN A 201 4.79 -20.46 -44.12
C ASN A 201 4.17 -21.74 -43.56
N HIS A 202 2.98 -21.67 -42.95
CA HIS A 202 2.26 -22.87 -42.47
C HIS A 202 1.78 -23.76 -43.62
N LEU A 203 1.33 -23.19 -44.74
CA LEU A 203 0.98 -23.94 -45.95
C LEU A 203 2.18 -24.68 -46.55
N LYS A 204 3.36 -24.05 -46.61
CA LYS A 204 4.59 -24.72 -47.04
C LYS A 204 4.97 -25.89 -46.12
N ARG A 205 4.82 -25.70 -44.81
CA ARG A 205 5.11 -26.74 -43.80
C ARG A 205 4.17 -27.94 -43.89
N LEU A 206 2.94 -27.80 -44.39
CA LEU A 206 2.06 -28.95 -44.66
C LEU A 206 2.64 -29.95 -45.67
N SER A 207 3.56 -29.52 -46.53
CA SER A 207 4.22 -30.41 -47.49
C SER A 207 5.38 -31.21 -46.88
N SER A 208 5.88 -30.81 -45.70
CA SER A 208 7.07 -31.39 -45.07
C SER A 208 6.85 -31.92 -43.64
N GLU A 209 5.77 -31.52 -42.97
CA GLU A 209 5.45 -31.87 -41.58
C GLU A 209 4.06 -32.53 -41.47
N SER A 210 3.76 -33.12 -40.31
CA SER A 210 2.42 -33.68 -40.07
C SER A 210 1.37 -32.57 -39.95
N SER A 211 0.20 -32.77 -40.56
CA SER A 211 -0.91 -31.82 -40.51
C SER A 211 -1.28 -31.44 -39.08
N THR A 212 -1.19 -32.38 -38.14
CA THR A 212 -1.46 -32.16 -36.71
C THR A 212 -0.49 -31.19 -36.04
N SER A 213 0.81 -31.26 -36.36
CA SER A 213 1.82 -30.35 -35.81
C SER A 213 1.65 -28.94 -36.36
N VAL A 214 1.39 -28.83 -37.67
CA VAL A 214 1.16 -27.54 -38.34
C VAL A 214 -0.12 -26.87 -37.81
N LEU A 215 -1.20 -27.64 -37.66
CA LEU A 215 -2.46 -27.14 -37.11
C LEU A 215 -2.31 -26.70 -35.65
N ARG A 216 -1.57 -27.44 -34.82
CA ARG A 216 -1.32 -27.03 -33.44
C ARG A 216 -0.68 -25.64 -33.39
N THR A 217 0.43 -25.46 -34.11
CA THR A 217 1.11 -24.14 -34.15
C THR A 217 0.24 -23.05 -34.75
N PHE A 218 -0.63 -23.39 -35.70
CA PHE A 218 -1.53 -22.41 -36.29
C PHE A 218 -2.68 -22.02 -35.35
N PHE A 219 -3.25 -22.97 -34.60
CA PHE A 219 -4.26 -22.68 -33.59
C PHE A 219 -3.69 -21.88 -32.41
N GLU A 220 -2.40 -22.04 -32.08
CA GLU A 220 -1.71 -21.17 -31.12
C GLU A 220 -1.66 -19.71 -31.60
N VAL A 221 -1.39 -19.49 -32.88
CA VAL A 221 -1.45 -18.14 -33.50
C VAL A 221 -2.88 -17.59 -33.45
N LEU A 222 -3.88 -18.41 -33.77
CA LEU A 222 -5.29 -18.00 -33.74
C LEU A 222 -5.79 -17.69 -32.32
N ALA A 223 -5.32 -18.43 -31.31
CA ALA A 223 -5.62 -18.17 -29.90
C ALA A 223 -5.03 -16.85 -29.39
N GLY A 224 -4.04 -16.28 -30.10
CA GLY A 224 -3.48 -14.95 -29.84
C GLY A 224 -4.24 -13.78 -30.48
N LEU A 225 -5.23 -14.05 -31.35
CA LEU A 225 -6.05 -13.00 -31.95
C LEU A 225 -6.98 -12.34 -30.93
N LYS A 226 -7.53 -11.16 -31.26
CA LYS A 226 -8.55 -10.51 -30.42
C LYS A 226 -9.84 -11.33 -30.40
N SER A 227 -10.66 -11.18 -29.35
CA SER A 227 -11.89 -11.98 -29.19
C SER A 227 -12.84 -11.81 -30.37
N GLU A 228 -12.93 -10.61 -30.95
CA GLU A 228 -13.80 -10.33 -32.11
C GLU A 228 -13.34 -11.12 -33.34
N ASP A 229 -12.04 -11.10 -33.62
CA ASP A 229 -11.42 -11.80 -34.75
C ASP A 229 -11.50 -13.32 -34.56
N GLN A 230 -11.34 -13.81 -33.32
CA GLN A 230 -11.51 -15.23 -32.99
C GLN A 230 -12.95 -15.70 -33.20
N ASP A 231 -13.94 -14.89 -32.79
CA ASP A 231 -15.35 -15.21 -32.96
C ASP A 231 -15.74 -15.22 -34.44
N GLU A 232 -15.28 -14.24 -35.24
CA GLU A 232 -15.54 -14.21 -36.69
C GLU A 232 -14.87 -15.39 -37.40
N PHE A 233 -13.61 -15.67 -37.08
CA PHE A 233 -12.90 -16.84 -37.61
C PHE A 233 -13.61 -18.14 -37.26
N PHE A 234 -14.08 -18.28 -36.01
CA PHE A 234 -14.84 -19.46 -35.56
C PHE A 234 -16.11 -19.68 -36.40
N GLU A 235 -16.91 -18.64 -36.60
CA GLU A 235 -18.17 -18.77 -37.36
C GLU A 235 -17.91 -19.17 -38.82
N ILE A 236 -16.90 -18.58 -39.45
CA ILE A 236 -16.52 -18.93 -40.83
C ILE A 236 -15.97 -20.36 -40.88
N LEU A 237 -15.08 -20.72 -39.96
CA LEU A 237 -14.48 -22.06 -39.90
C LEU A 237 -15.54 -23.15 -39.72
N VAL A 238 -16.48 -22.96 -38.78
CA VAL A 238 -17.58 -23.91 -38.57
C VAL A 238 -18.46 -24.00 -39.82
N SER A 239 -18.79 -22.87 -40.45
CA SER A 239 -19.60 -22.87 -41.68
C SER A 239 -18.92 -23.63 -42.82
N ASP A 240 -17.62 -23.46 -43.01
CA ASP A 240 -16.89 -24.10 -44.11
C ASP A 240 -16.61 -25.58 -43.84
N LEU A 241 -16.36 -25.96 -42.58
CA LEU A 241 -16.27 -27.36 -42.17
C LEU A 241 -17.61 -28.10 -42.34
N GLU A 242 -18.75 -27.45 -42.04
CA GLU A 242 -20.08 -28.05 -42.25
C GLU A 242 -20.46 -28.22 -43.71
N LYS A 243 -20.01 -27.31 -44.59
CA LYS A 243 -20.20 -27.43 -46.04
C LYS A 243 -19.31 -28.48 -46.66
N SER A 244 -18.17 -28.79 -46.04
CA SER A 244 -17.26 -29.82 -46.53
C SER A 244 -17.96 -31.17 -46.48
N SER A 245 -18.08 -31.86 -47.63
CA SER A 245 -18.65 -33.22 -47.71
C SER A 245 -17.68 -34.30 -47.23
N ILE A 246 -16.71 -33.93 -46.40
CA ILE A 246 -15.63 -34.80 -45.95
C ILE A 246 -16.12 -35.59 -44.74
N GLU A 247 -16.14 -36.92 -44.89
CA GLU A 247 -16.48 -37.84 -43.81
C GLU A 247 -15.41 -37.71 -42.70
N GLY A 248 -15.83 -37.21 -41.53
CA GLY A 248 -14.94 -36.96 -40.41
C GLY A 248 -14.82 -35.52 -39.93
N THR A 249 -15.44 -34.50 -40.55
CA THR A 249 -15.37 -33.12 -40.00
C THR A 249 -16.45 -32.81 -38.95
N ALA A 250 -17.54 -33.59 -38.93
CA ALA A 250 -18.68 -33.38 -38.04
C ALA A 250 -18.31 -33.45 -36.54
N HIS A 251 -17.38 -34.33 -36.16
CA HIS A 251 -16.97 -34.48 -34.77
C HIS A 251 -16.08 -33.30 -34.30
N VAL A 252 -15.29 -32.72 -35.21
CA VAL A 252 -14.52 -31.48 -35.00
C VAL A 252 -15.46 -30.30 -34.78
N VAL A 253 -16.45 -30.12 -35.65
CA VAL A 253 -17.46 -29.05 -35.50
C VAL A 253 -18.22 -29.17 -34.17
N LYS A 254 -18.60 -30.40 -33.79
CA LYS A 254 -19.24 -30.66 -32.50
C LYS A 254 -18.33 -30.26 -31.34
N ARG A 255 -17.03 -30.61 -31.39
CA ARG A 255 -16.06 -30.26 -30.35
C ARG A 255 -15.85 -28.76 -30.22
N LEU A 256 -15.75 -28.04 -31.35
CA LEU A 256 -15.64 -26.59 -31.43
C LEU A 256 -16.87 -25.90 -30.81
N ARG A 257 -18.09 -26.31 -31.18
CA ARG A 257 -19.32 -25.79 -30.57
C ARG A 257 -19.40 -26.06 -29.07
N GLN A 258 -18.98 -27.24 -28.63
CA GLN A 258 -18.92 -27.58 -27.21
C GLN A 258 -17.91 -26.72 -26.45
N GLY A 259 -16.74 -26.45 -27.04
CA GLY A 259 -15.75 -25.52 -26.49
C GLY A 259 -16.32 -24.12 -26.33
N LYS A 260 -16.92 -23.57 -27.40
CA LYS A 260 -17.55 -22.25 -27.38
C LYS A 260 -18.67 -22.15 -26.34
N ALA A 261 -19.54 -23.16 -26.25
CA ALA A 261 -20.61 -23.19 -25.26
C ALA A 261 -20.07 -23.22 -23.82
N LYS A 262 -19.04 -24.03 -23.55
CA LYS A 262 -18.38 -24.06 -22.24
C LYS A 262 -17.73 -22.73 -21.90
N MET A 263 -17.01 -22.13 -22.85
CA MET A 263 -16.40 -20.81 -22.67
C MET A 263 -17.45 -19.74 -22.35
N ILE A 264 -18.57 -19.72 -23.07
CA ILE A 264 -19.67 -18.79 -22.81
C ILE A 264 -20.27 -19.04 -21.42
N ALA A 265 -20.52 -20.29 -21.04
CA ALA A 265 -21.03 -20.62 -19.72
C ALA A 265 -20.07 -20.17 -18.60
N VAL A 266 -18.76 -20.38 -18.77
CA VAL A 266 -17.74 -19.92 -17.82
C VAL A 266 -17.70 -18.39 -17.75
N LYS A 267 -17.80 -17.69 -18.89
CA LYS A 267 -17.88 -16.21 -18.93
C LYS A 267 -19.12 -15.70 -18.16
N GLN A 268 -20.27 -16.35 -18.34
CA GLN A 268 -21.51 -16.00 -17.63
C GLN A 268 -21.44 -16.30 -16.13
N GLU A 269 -20.86 -17.45 -15.73
CA GLU A 269 -20.65 -17.77 -14.32
C GLU A 269 -19.65 -16.80 -13.67
N LEU A 270 -18.64 -16.34 -14.42
CA LEU A 270 -17.70 -15.31 -13.96
C LEU A 270 -18.42 -13.97 -13.73
N GLU A 271 -19.19 -13.50 -14.70
CA GLU A 271 -19.99 -12.27 -14.57
C GLU A 271 -20.98 -12.37 -13.39
N ARG A 272 -21.66 -13.51 -13.25
CA ARG A 272 -22.56 -13.79 -12.11
C ARG A 272 -21.81 -13.85 -10.77
N ALA A 273 -20.59 -14.35 -10.75
CA ALA A 273 -19.75 -14.38 -9.56
C ALA A 273 -19.26 -12.98 -9.20
N GLU A 274 -18.91 -12.15 -10.20
CA GLU A 274 -18.56 -10.74 -10.02
C GLU A 274 -19.73 -9.96 -9.40
N GLU A 275 -20.95 -10.09 -9.92
CA GLU A 275 -22.16 -9.48 -9.32
C GLU A 275 -22.39 -9.93 -7.87
N ARG A 276 -22.14 -11.22 -7.58
CA ARG A 276 -22.28 -11.77 -6.22
C ARG A 276 -21.23 -11.21 -5.27
N ILE A 277 -20.00 -11.05 -5.73
CA ILE A 277 -18.91 -10.46 -4.94
C ILE A 277 -19.27 -9.01 -4.62
N GLU A 278 -19.74 -8.23 -5.61
CA GLU A 278 -20.18 -6.85 -5.40
C GLU A 278 -21.30 -6.74 -4.35
N LEU A 279 -22.29 -7.65 -4.38
CA LEU A 279 -23.37 -7.68 -3.39
C LEU A 279 -22.86 -8.02 -1.98
N VAL A 280 -21.91 -8.94 -1.87
CA VAL A 280 -21.32 -9.33 -0.58
C VAL A 280 -20.48 -8.18 -0.01
N GLU A 281 -19.72 -7.48 -0.85
CA GLU A 281 -18.96 -6.30 -0.47
C GLU A 281 -19.88 -5.20 0.07
N TYR A 282 -20.97 -4.88 -0.67
CA TYR A 282 -21.97 -3.91 -0.21
C TYR A 282 -22.54 -4.27 1.17
N ARG A 283 -22.98 -5.52 1.34
CA ARG A 283 -23.55 -5.99 2.62
C ARG A 283 -22.52 -6.06 3.74
N SER A 284 -21.24 -6.23 3.41
CA SER A 284 -20.16 -6.20 4.40
C SER A 284 -19.87 -4.78 4.87
N ALA A 285 -19.88 -3.80 3.95
CA ALA A 285 -19.68 -2.39 4.27
C ALA A 285 -20.84 -1.84 5.12
N GLU A 286 -22.08 -2.21 4.80
CA GLU A 286 -23.26 -1.86 5.61
C GLU A 286 -23.13 -2.38 7.05
N ARG A 287 -22.77 -3.66 7.22
CA ARG A 287 -22.55 -4.23 8.56
C ARG A 287 -21.37 -3.60 9.31
N ALA A 288 -20.30 -3.21 8.61
CA ALA A 288 -19.17 -2.52 9.24
C ALA A 288 -19.59 -1.14 9.77
N SER A 289 -20.39 -0.39 8.99
CA SER A 289 -20.93 0.90 9.41
C SER A 289 -21.87 0.79 10.62
N GLU A 290 -22.74 -0.23 10.66
CA GLU A 290 -23.61 -0.49 11.81
C GLU A 290 -22.81 -0.77 13.10
N ILE A 291 -21.67 -1.46 12.97
CA ILE A 291 -20.79 -1.75 14.10
C ILE A 291 -20.07 -0.48 14.56
N GLU A 292 -19.58 0.34 13.63
CA GLU A 292 -18.92 1.62 13.94
C GLU A 292 -19.87 2.57 14.69
N GLU A 293 -21.12 2.71 14.22
CA GLU A 293 -22.15 3.52 14.90
C GLU A 293 -22.46 2.99 16.31
N ALA A 294 -22.39 1.68 16.53
CA ALA A 294 -22.56 1.08 17.86
C ALA A 294 -21.34 1.31 18.78
N LEU A 295 -20.15 1.55 18.23
CA LEU A 295 -18.91 1.80 18.99
C LEU A 295 -18.76 3.28 19.42
N ASP A 296 -19.16 4.25 18.60
CA ASP A 296 -19.14 5.70 18.91
C ASP A 296 -19.56 6.08 20.35
N PRO A 297 -20.68 5.57 20.90
CA PRO A 297 -21.10 5.90 22.26
C PRO A 297 -20.20 5.29 23.34
N HIS A 298 -19.43 4.25 23.03
CA HIS A 298 -18.47 3.64 23.95
C HIS A 298 -17.18 4.46 24.01
N ASP A 299 -16.64 4.91 22.87
CA ASP A 299 -15.45 5.78 22.82
C ASP A 299 -15.69 7.10 23.55
N THR A 300 -16.87 7.69 23.39
CA THR A 300 -17.27 8.90 24.12
C THR A 300 -17.26 8.69 25.64
N LYS A 301 -17.67 7.50 26.11
CA LYS A 301 -17.65 7.17 27.54
C LYS A 301 -16.22 7.00 28.04
N VAL A 302 -15.34 6.37 27.26
CA VAL A 302 -13.93 6.19 27.61
C VAL A 302 -13.23 7.55 27.74
N LEU A 303 -13.38 8.43 26.75
CA LEU A 303 -12.81 9.80 26.79
C LEU A 303 -13.26 10.58 28.04
N LYS A 304 -14.53 10.41 28.45
CA LYS A 304 -15.06 11.07 29.64
C LYS A 304 -14.43 10.51 30.93
N ILE A 305 -14.14 9.21 30.98
CA ILE A 305 -13.47 8.58 32.13
C ILE A 305 -12.02 9.05 32.22
N GLU A 306 -11.31 9.12 31.09
CA GLU A 306 -9.92 9.60 31.03
C GLU A 306 -9.79 11.06 31.48
N ALA A 307 -10.70 11.92 31.05
CA ALA A 307 -10.73 13.33 31.48
C ALA A 307 -10.93 13.47 33.00
N LEU A 308 -11.81 12.65 33.60
CA LEU A 308 -12.01 12.62 35.05
C LEU A 308 -10.75 12.12 35.79
N GLN A 309 -10.05 11.15 35.23
CA GLN A 309 -8.82 10.60 35.81
C GLN A 309 -7.68 11.62 35.81
N GLN A 310 -7.51 12.39 34.72
CA GLN A 310 -6.52 13.47 34.64
C GLN A 310 -6.80 14.58 35.66
N GLN A 311 -8.07 14.96 35.86
CA GLN A 311 -8.44 15.98 36.84
C GLN A 311 -8.12 15.53 38.28
N SER A 312 -8.30 14.25 38.62
CA SER A 312 -7.96 13.73 39.94
C SER A 312 -6.46 13.73 40.20
N GLN A 313 -5.64 13.32 39.22
CA GLN A 313 -4.18 13.32 39.36
C GLN A 313 -3.61 14.74 39.56
N GLY A 314 -4.11 15.73 38.83
CA GLY A 314 -3.67 17.13 38.99
C GLY A 314 -4.00 17.72 40.36
N LEU A 315 -5.07 17.25 41.01
CA LEU A 315 -5.43 17.69 42.35
C LEU A 315 -4.51 17.08 43.43
N ASP A 316 -4.14 15.80 43.27
CA ASP A 316 -3.21 15.12 44.18
C ASP A 316 -1.79 15.74 44.11
N ASP A 317 -1.29 16.04 42.92
CA ASP A 317 0.01 16.72 42.74
C ASP A 317 0.03 18.12 43.40
N TYR A 318 -1.06 18.88 43.31
CA TYR A 318 -1.19 20.18 43.95
C TYR A 318 -1.17 20.09 45.49
N LEU A 319 -1.87 19.08 46.04
CA LEU A 319 -1.90 18.84 47.49
C LEU A 319 -0.51 18.46 48.02
N ASP A 320 0.22 17.61 47.31
CA ASP A 320 1.55 17.15 47.72
C ASP A 320 2.58 18.30 47.68
N GLN A 321 2.52 19.14 46.65
CA GLN A 321 3.38 20.32 46.53
C GLN A 321 3.11 21.35 47.66
N SER A 322 1.85 21.50 48.06
CA SER A 322 1.46 22.36 49.20
C SER A 322 1.97 21.82 50.54
N ALA A 323 1.91 20.50 50.74
CA ALA A 323 2.40 19.83 51.95
C ALA A 323 3.92 19.96 52.08
N GLN A 324 4.64 19.83 50.96
CA GLN A 324 6.08 20.00 50.90
C GLN A 324 6.51 21.45 51.21
N ALA A 325 5.81 22.45 50.67
CA ALA A 325 6.06 23.86 50.95
C ALA A 325 5.85 24.21 52.44
N ASN A 326 4.79 23.68 53.05
CA ASN A 326 4.50 23.86 54.47
C ASN A 326 5.56 23.21 55.37
N ALA A 327 6.08 22.05 54.98
CA ALA A 327 7.17 21.38 55.71
C ALA A 327 8.48 22.20 55.67
N LEU A 328 8.80 22.84 54.54
CA LEU A 328 9.97 23.71 54.42
C LEU A 328 9.83 24.99 55.25
N LEU A 329 8.65 25.61 55.26
CA LEU A 329 8.36 26.79 56.10
C LEU A 329 8.52 26.47 57.59
N SER A 330 8.04 25.32 58.04
CA SER A 330 8.18 24.88 59.43
C SER A 330 9.67 24.72 59.84
N LYS A 331 10.49 24.14 58.96
CA LYS A 331 11.94 24.01 59.16
C LYS A 331 12.66 25.36 59.20
N PHE A 332 12.24 26.31 58.36
CA PHE A 332 12.82 27.66 58.36
C PHE A 332 12.50 28.40 59.67
N LEU A 333 11.26 28.31 60.14
CA LEU A 333 10.83 28.99 61.36
C LEU A 333 11.54 28.46 62.61
N THR A 334 11.73 27.14 62.68
CA THR A 334 12.51 26.51 63.76
C THR A 334 13.98 26.91 63.74
N MET A 335 14.59 27.05 62.56
CA MET A 335 15.96 27.56 62.42
C MET A 335 16.10 29.00 62.95
N VAL A 336 15.16 29.89 62.59
CA VAL A 336 15.18 31.30 63.05
C VAL A 336 15.05 31.38 64.58
N LEU A 337 14.15 30.58 65.17
CA LEU A 337 14.00 30.49 66.62
C LEU A 337 15.29 30.06 67.33
N ALA A 338 15.99 29.07 66.79
CA ALA A 338 17.27 28.62 67.34
C ALA A 338 18.34 29.72 67.32
N ILE A 339 18.41 30.50 66.23
CA ILE A 339 19.34 31.64 66.12
C ILE A 339 19.00 32.71 67.17
N LEU A 340 17.72 33.02 67.36
CA LEU A 340 17.28 33.99 68.36
C LEU A 340 17.65 33.57 69.79
N GLN A 341 17.50 32.28 70.09
CA GLN A 341 17.90 31.71 71.38
C GLN A 341 19.40 31.85 71.61
N ILE A 342 20.23 31.58 70.60
CA ILE A 342 21.69 31.76 70.68
C ILE A 342 22.05 33.24 70.95
N LEU A 343 21.43 34.18 70.22
CA LEU A 343 21.65 35.61 70.43
C LEU A 343 21.26 36.06 71.85
N LEU A 344 20.15 35.56 72.39
CA LEU A 344 19.71 35.81 73.76
C LEU A 344 20.71 35.28 74.80
N ILE A 345 21.26 34.08 74.58
CA ILE A 345 22.29 33.50 75.47
C ILE A 345 23.56 34.36 75.46
N ILE A 346 23.99 34.82 74.28
CA ILE A 346 25.15 35.72 74.16
C ILE A 346 24.89 37.04 74.89
N TYR A 347 23.72 37.64 74.68
CA TYR A 347 23.34 38.89 75.34
C TYR A 347 23.32 38.78 76.87
N THR A 348 22.74 37.70 77.40
CA THR A 348 22.70 37.45 78.85
C THR A 348 24.08 37.16 79.44
N ALA A 349 24.96 36.48 78.69
CA ALA A 349 26.35 36.28 79.09
C ALA A 349 27.15 37.60 79.15
N LEU A 350 26.95 38.50 78.18
CA LEU A 350 27.54 39.84 78.19
C LEU A 350 27.01 40.68 79.36
N ALA A 351 25.70 40.70 79.59
CA ALA A 351 25.09 41.42 80.71
C ALA A 351 25.65 40.95 82.07
N ARG A 352 25.81 39.64 82.29
CA ARG A 352 26.42 39.09 83.50
C ARG A 352 27.88 39.50 83.69
N LYS A 353 28.65 39.71 82.62
CA LYS A 353 30.04 40.20 82.70
C LYS A 353 30.14 41.71 82.98
N VAL A 354 29.15 42.50 82.58
CA VAL A 354 29.12 43.95 82.81
C VAL A 354 28.70 44.29 84.25
N ILE A 355 27.80 43.49 84.87
CA ILE A 355 27.30 43.70 86.25
C ILE A 355 28.40 43.80 87.33
N PRO A 356 29.49 42.99 87.35
CA PRO A 356 30.56 43.17 88.32
C PRO A 356 31.48 44.37 88.01
N LEU A 357 31.45 44.93 86.79
CA LEU A 357 32.30 46.06 86.40
C LEU A 357 31.70 47.43 86.78
N THR A 358 30.39 47.52 86.98
CA THR A 358 29.71 48.77 87.38
C THR A 358 29.60 48.96 88.89
N ARG A 359 30.15 48.06 89.72
CA ARG A 359 30.15 48.16 91.20
C ARG A 359 31.49 48.64 91.78
N THR A 360 32.41 49.14 90.97
CA THR A 360 33.62 49.83 91.45
C THR A 360 33.79 51.18 90.78
N ARG A 361 32.99 52.15 91.23
CA ARG A 361 33.44 53.53 91.43
C ARG A 361 32.54 54.27 92.38
#